data_AF-A0A7C7VWC6-F1
#
_entry.id   AF-A0A7C7VWC6-F1
#
_cell.length_a   1.000
_cell.length_b   1.000
_cell.length_c   1.000
_cell.angle_alpha   90.00
_cell.angle_beta   90.00
_cell.angle_gamma   90.00
#
_symmetry.space_group_name_H-M   'P 1'
#
loop_
_entity.id
_entity.type
_entity.pdbx_description
1 polymer ?
#
loop_
_entity_poly.entity_id
_entity_poly.type
_entity_poly.pdbx_seq_one_letter_code
_entity_poly.pdbx_strand_id
1 'polypeptide(L)'
;MSVGESLQKGTGAARAGRRAEARSAFRAVLRRDPFNETALLWLAYLDEDPRASLAYIARALEGHRQSPRARAALRWARQRVTALSSRAAAPRRSPSPPPKSPPRRRGVRRGVVWMAALGATLLLTVLAVWALGLSAWASPPAVAAPVLVFPTPSPSATAVPSPTPTTTP
;
A
#
# COMPACT_ATOMS: atom_id res chain seq x y z
N MET A 1 21.23 -12.82 -6.28
CA MET A 1 20.01 -12.25 -5.69
C MET A 1 20.24 -10.77 -5.42
N SER A 2 19.53 -9.81 -6.00
CA SER A 2 19.75 -8.36 -5.86
C SER A 2 19.21 -7.79 -4.54
N VAL A 3 19.44 -6.49 -4.26
CA VAL A 3 18.84 -5.80 -3.10
C VAL A 3 17.31 -5.78 -3.21
N GLY A 4 16.78 -5.45 -4.39
CA GLY A 4 15.34 -5.41 -4.66
C GLY A 4 14.67 -6.76 -4.46
N GLU A 5 15.26 -7.84 -4.98
CA GLU A 5 14.74 -9.20 -4.79
C GLU A 5 14.72 -9.61 -3.31
N SER A 6 15.75 -9.22 -2.55
CA SER A 6 15.83 -9.52 -1.11
C SER A 6 14.79 -8.72 -0.31
N LEU A 7 14.52 -7.47 -0.70
CA LEU A 7 13.44 -6.67 -0.12
C LEU A 7 12.06 -7.25 -0.42
N GLN A 8 11.82 -7.68 -1.66
CA GLN A 8 10.56 -8.29 -2.06
C GLN A 8 10.34 -9.63 -1.32
N LYS A 9 11.37 -10.47 -1.24
CA LYS A 9 11.31 -11.71 -0.45
C LYS A 9 11.03 -11.42 1.02
N GLY A 10 11.74 -10.46 1.62
CA GLY A 10 11.56 -10.10 3.03
C GLY A 10 10.17 -9.56 3.33
N THR A 11 9.63 -8.70 2.47
CA THR A 11 8.27 -8.15 2.63
C THR A 11 7.20 -9.23 2.44
N GLY A 12 7.36 -10.12 1.45
CA GLY A 12 6.49 -11.28 1.26
C GLY A 12 6.48 -12.21 2.47
N ALA A 13 7.67 -12.56 2.98
CA ALA A 13 7.81 -13.39 4.18
C ALA A 13 7.21 -12.71 5.43
N ALA A 14 7.39 -11.39 5.59
CA ALA A 14 6.82 -10.63 6.70
C ALA A 14 5.28 -10.63 6.65
N ARG A 15 4.70 -10.40 5.47
CA ARG A 15 3.25 -10.45 5.25
C ARG A 15 2.67 -11.84 5.51
N ALA A 16 3.41 -12.89 5.17
CA ALA A 16 3.04 -14.27 5.44
C ALA A 16 3.31 -14.72 6.89
N GLY A 17 3.75 -13.83 7.78
CA GLY A 17 4.05 -14.15 9.18
C GLY A 17 5.34 -14.95 9.40
N ARG A 18 6.11 -15.23 8.34
CA ARG A 18 7.39 -15.97 8.39
C ARG A 18 8.52 -15.07 8.85
N ARG A 19 8.51 -14.71 10.14
CA ARG A 19 9.42 -13.72 10.74
C ARG A 19 10.91 -14.05 10.57
N ALA A 20 11.30 -15.31 10.73
CA ALA A 20 12.71 -15.72 10.60
C ALA A 20 13.23 -15.52 9.17
N GLU A 21 12.44 -15.92 8.18
CA GLU A 21 12.77 -15.73 6.77
C GLU A 21 12.79 -14.25 6.39
N ALA A 22 11.84 -13.46 6.90
CA ALA A 22 11.82 -12.02 6.70
C ALA A 22 13.10 -11.36 7.25
N ARG A 23 13.49 -11.70 8.49
CA ARG A 23 14.72 -11.19 9.12
C ARG A 23 15.96 -11.57 8.33
N SER A 24 16.07 -12.80 7.83
CA SER A 24 17.23 -13.23 7.05
C SER A 24 17.34 -12.47 5.72
N ALA A 25 16.21 -12.24 5.05
CA ALA A 25 16.15 -11.46 3.81
C ALA A 25 16.52 -9.99 4.03
N PHE A 26 16.00 -9.33 5.07
CA PHE A 26 16.36 -7.94 5.37
C PHE A 26 17.82 -7.81 5.82
N ARG A 27 18.38 -8.78 6.55
CA ARG A 27 19.82 -8.80 6.84
C ARG A 27 20.66 -8.95 5.58
N ALA A 28 20.18 -9.67 4.56
CA ALA A 28 20.86 -9.76 3.27
C ALA A 28 20.90 -8.42 2.54
N VAL A 29 19.84 -7.61 2.66
CA VAL A 29 19.84 -6.22 2.17
C VAL A 29 20.90 -5.40 2.89
N LEU A 30 20.95 -5.47 4.23
CA LEU A 30 21.90 -4.69 5.03
C LEU A 30 23.38 -5.05 4.84
N ARG A 31 23.67 -6.26 4.36
CA ARG A 31 25.05 -6.63 3.96
C ARG A 31 25.55 -5.85 2.76
N ARG A 32 24.65 -5.32 1.94
CA ARG A 32 24.99 -4.55 0.72
C ARG A 32 24.80 -3.07 0.91
N ASP A 33 23.70 -2.71 1.54
CA ASP A 33 23.38 -1.33 1.90
C ASP A 33 23.16 -1.28 3.41
N PRO A 34 24.23 -0.99 4.19
CA PRO A 34 24.18 -0.94 5.65
C PRO A 34 23.19 0.09 6.20
N PHE A 35 22.78 1.08 5.42
CA PHE A 35 21.89 2.16 5.84
C PHE A 35 20.50 2.08 5.20
N ASN A 36 20.19 0.98 4.52
CA ASN A 36 18.91 0.81 3.84
C ASN A 36 17.73 1.04 4.79
N GLU A 37 17.04 2.17 4.62
CA GLU A 37 15.97 2.58 5.52
C GLU A 37 14.90 1.50 5.64
N THR A 38 14.47 0.94 4.51
CA THR A 38 13.36 -0.02 4.49
C THR A 38 13.72 -1.29 5.26
N ALA A 39 14.90 -1.85 5.03
CA ALA A 39 15.32 -3.06 5.74
C ALA A 39 15.52 -2.82 7.25
N LEU A 40 16.09 -1.68 7.64
CA LEU A 40 16.26 -1.31 9.05
C LEU A 40 14.91 -1.15 9.76
N LEU A 41 13.95 -0.46 9.14
CA LEU A 41 12.61 -0.28 9.72
C LEU A 41 11.83 -1.59 9.81
N TRP A 42 11.98 -2.49 8.83
CA TRP A 42 11.38 -3.82 8.92
C TRP A 42 12.01 -4.68 10.02
N LEU A 43 13.33 -4.64 10.20
CA LEU A 43 13.97 -5.34 11.32
C LEU A 43 13.53 -4.76 12.66
N ALA A 44 13.39 -3.43 12.76
CA ALA A 44 12.84 -2.78 13.94
C ALA A 44 11.41 -3.25 14.27
N TYR A 45 10.56 -3.39 13.25
CA TYR A 45 9.19 -3.87 13.41
C TYR A 45 9.13 -5.35 13.82
N LEU A 46 10.00 -6.17 13.22
CA LEU A 46 10.05 -7.60 13.48
C LEU A 46 10.69 -7.95 14.81
N ASP A 47 11.43 -7.03 15.44
CA ASP A 47 12.05 -7.26 16.74
C ASP A 47 11.04 -7.18 17.90
N GLU A 48 11.17 -8.13 18.82
CA GLU A 48 10.29 -8.24 19.97
C GLU A 48 10.76 -7.33 21.10
N ASP A 49 12.08 -7.14 21.22
CA ASP A 49 12.68 -6.20 22.16
C ASP A 49 12.55 -4.75 21.65
N PRO A 50 11.83 -3.87 22.35
CA PRO A 50 11.72 -2.47 21.96
C PRO A 50 13.04 -1.72 21.97
N ARG A 51 14.05 -2.14 22.75
CA ARG A 51 15.37 -1.52 22.73
C ARG A 51 16.13 -1.85 21.45
N ALA A 52 16.15 -3.13 21.05
CA ALA A 52 16.67 -3.54 19.75
C ALA A 52 15.96 -2.83 18.59
N SER A 53 14.64 -2.67 18.68
CA SER A 53 13.86 -1.90 17.71
C SER A 53 14.34 -0.45 17.56
N LEU A 54 14.59 0.24 18.68
CA LEU A 54 15.15 1.59 18.67
C LEU A 54 16.53 1.68 18.03
N ALA A 55 17.40 0.67 18.25
CA ALA A 55 18.74 0.66 17.67
C ALA A 55 18.70 0.62 16.13
N TYR A 56 17.83 -0.20 15.53
CA TYR A 56 17.66 -0.22 14.07
C TYR A 56 17.10 1.09 13.53
N ILE A 57 16.14 1.71 14.23
CA ILE A 57 15.57 3.00 13.81
C ILE A 57 16.60 4.13 13.93
N ALA A 58 17.41 4.13 14.98
CA ALA A 58 18.49 5.10 15.16
C ALA A 58 19.49 5.02 14.01
N ARG A 59 19.89 3.80 13.62
CA ARG A 59 20.75 3.58 12.45
C ARG A 59 20.09 4.02 11.14
N ALA A 60 18.77 3.85 10.99
CA ALA A 60 18.06 4.34 9.81
C ALA A 60 18.08 5.88 9.73
N LEU A 61 17.93 6.55 10.87
CA LEU A 61 18.01 8.00 10.97
C LEU A 61 19.43 8.54 10.77
N GLU A 62 20.47 7.73 10.98
CA GLU A 62 21.86 8.12 10.68
C GLU A 62 22.06 8.34 9.18
N GLY A 63 21.60 7.40 8.35
CA GLY A 63 21.62 7.52 6.89
C GLY A 63 20.53 8.43 6.32
N HIS A 64 19.36 8.51 6.97
CA HIS A 64 18.19 9.23 6.48
C HIS A 64 17.60 10.17 7.54
N ARG A 65 18.39 11.17 7.96
CA ARG A 65 18.05 12.10 9.07
C ARG A 65 16.68 12.78 8.94
N GLN A 66 16.31 13.14 7.71
CA GLN A 66 15.06 13.83 7.43
C GLN A 66 13.92 12.89 7.03
N SER A 67 14.07 11.56 7.14
CA SER A 67 12.98 10.66 6.74
C SER A 67 11.76 10.80 7.66
N PRO A 68 10.57 11.12 7.11
CA PRO A 68 9.34 11.13 7.89
C PRO A 68 8.97 9.74 8.40
N ARG A 69 9.30 8.68 7.64
CA ARG A 69 8.98 7.29 7.98
C ARG A 69 9.83 6.80 9.15
N ALA A 70 11.14 7.06 9.14
CA ALA A 70 12.00 6.72 10.26
C ALA A 70 11.65 7.51 11.54
N ARG A 71 11.28 8.79 11.41
CA ARG A 71 10.76 9.60 12.54
C ARG A 71 9.44 9.05 13.10
N ALA A 72 8.55 8.57 12.24
CA ALA A 72 7.32 7.91 12.68
C ALA A 72 7.60 6.60 13.42
N ALA A 73 8.53 5.78 12.90
CA ALA A 73 8.97 4.56 13.55
C ALA A 73 9.58 4.84 14.93
N LEU A 74 10.36 5.91 15.08
CA LEU A 74 10.93 6.31 16.37
C LEU A 74 9.86 6.62 17.41
N ARG A 75 8.79 7.35 17.03
CA ARG A 75 7.66 7.62 17.93
C ARG A 75 6.97 6.34 18.36
N TRP A 76 6.70 5.43 17.42
CA TRP A 76 6.11 4.12 17.69
C TRP A 76 6.97 3.28 18.66
N ALA A 77 8.28 3.20 18.43
CA ALA A 77 9.17 2.41 19.27
C ALA A 77 9.31 2.99 20.69
N ARG A 78 9.35 4.32 20.84
CA ARG A 78 9.33 4.99 22.15
C ARG A 78 8.07 4.65 22.96
N GLN A 79 6.90 4.67 22.32
CA GLN A 79 5.64 4.28 22.97
C GLN A 79 5.70 2.84 23.49
N ARG A 80 6.31 1.91 22.76
CA ARG A 80 6.51 0.51 23.21
C ARG A 80 7.38 0.43 24.48
N VAL A 81 8.47 1.18 24.54
CA VAL A 81 9.37 1.21 25.72
C VAL A 81 8.64 1.75 26.95
N THR A 82 7.90 2.86 26.79
CA THR A 82 7.12 3.44 27.89
C THR A 82 6.07 2.45 28.39
N ALA A 83 5.34 1.80 27.48
CA ALA A 83 4.32 0.81 27.85
C ALA A 83 4.89 -0.39 28.63
N LEU A 84 6.09 -0.86 28.28
CA LEU A 84 6.77 -1.90 29.07
C LEU A 84 7.15 -1.42 30.47
N SER A 85 7.64 -0.19 30.58
CA SER A 85 8.04 0.40 31.86
C SER A 85 6.85 0.59 32.79
N SER A 86 5.73 1.12 32.27
CA SER A 86 4.48 1.25 33.03
C SER A 86 3.94 -0.09 33.50
N ARG A 87 4.08 -1.16 32.69
CA ARG A 87 3.66 -2.51 33.09
C ARG A 87 4.55 -3.11 34.19
N ALA A 88 5.84 -2.78 34.19
CA ALA A 88 6.76 -3.21 35.25
C ALA A 88 6.53 -2.46 36.57
N ALA A 89 6.12 -1.18 36.49
CA ALA A 89 5.88 -0.32 37.65
C ALA A 89 4.48 -0.48 38.29
N ALA A 90 3.56 -1.23 37.67
CA ALA A 90 2.24 -1.46 38.25
C ALA A 90 2.39 -2.18 39.61
N PRO A 91 1.77 -1.68 40.70
CA PRO A 91 1.93 -2.27 42.02
C PRO A 91 1.49 -3.73 41.97
N ARG A 92 2.41 -4.62 42.33
CA ARG A 92 2.11 -6.04 42.57
C ARG A 92 1.15 -6.11 43.76
N ARG A 93 -0.16 -6.01 43.51
CA ARG A 93 -1.15 -6.48 44.48
C ARG A 93 -0.81 -7.95 44.74
N SER A 94 -0.49 -8.25 46.00
CA SER A 94 -0.14 -9.58 46.47
C SER A 94 -1.13 -10.63 45.98
N PRO A 95 -0.66 -11.83 45.59
CA PRO A 95 -1.52 -12.88 45.06
C PRO A 95 -2.37 -13.47 46.20
N SER A 96 -3.69 -13.37 46.08
CA SER A 96 -4.58 -14.32 46.73
C SER A 96 -4.28 -15.73 46.17
N PRO A 97 -4.29 -16.81 46.97
CA PRO A 97 -3.87 -18.13 46.50
C PRO A 97 -4.75 -18.61 45.33
N PRO A 98 -4.17 -19.25 44.30
CA PRO A 98 -4.90 -19.55 43.07
C PRO A 98 -5.79 -20.79 43.21
N PRO A 99 -7.06 -20.77 42.78
CA PRO A 99 -7.73 -22.00 42.37
C PRO A 99 -7.05 -22.52 41.11
N LYS A 100 -6.58 -23.78 41.17
CA LYS A 100 -5.96 -24.53 40.07
C LYS A 100 -6.70 -24.28 38.75
N SER A 101 -6.08 -23.54 37.85
CA SER A 101 -6.58 -23.33 36.50
C SER A 101 -5.45 -23.61 35.51
N PRO A 102 -5.66 -24.46 34.48
CA PRO A 102 -4.61 -24.88 33.56
C PRO A 102 -4.02 -23.71 32.76
N PRO A 103 -2.78 -23.85 32.23
CA PRO A 103 -2.03 -22.75 31.64
C PRO A 103 -2.74 -22.22 30.41
N ARG A 104 -3.37 -21.07 30.58
CA ARG A 104 -4.06 -20.38 29.50
C ARG A 104 -3.05 -19.60 28.69
N ARG A 105 -2.59 -20.20 27.57
CA ARG A 105 -1.85 -19.54 26.48
C ARG A 105 -2.70 -18.39 25.90
N ARG A 106 -2.71 -17.22 26.55
CA ARG A 106 -3.61 -16.10 26.23
C ARG A 106 -2.85 -14.80 25.92
N GLY A 107 -1.87 -14.89 25.02
CA GLY A 107 -1.14 -13.71 24.51
C GLY A 107 -1.42 -13.36 23.05
N VAL A 108 -1.81 -14.34 22.22
CA VAL A 108 -1.74 -14.19 20.75
C VAL A 108 -3.05 -13.70 20.13
N ARG A 109 -4.21 -13.88 20.79
CA ARG A 109 -5.51 -13.70 20.11
C ARG A 109 -6.07 -12.27 20.12
N ARG A 110 -5.63 -11.36 21.00
CA ARG A 110 -6.22 -10.01 21.09
C ARG A 110 -5.78 -9.07 19.95
N GLY A 111 -4.57 -9.22 19.44
CA GLY A 111 -4.09 -8.44 18.28
C GLY A 111 -4.66 -8.94 16.95
N VAL A 112 -4.96 -10.24 16.84
CA VAL A 112 -5.47 -10.86 15.62
C VAL A 112 -6.93 -10.47 15.33
N VAL A 113 -7.76 -10.30 16.35
CA VAL A 113 -9.18 -9.92 16.16
C VAL A 113 -9.32 -8.47 15.67
N TRP A 114 -8.50 -7.54 16.17
CA TRP A 114 -8.48 -6.16 15.67
C TRP A 114 -7.90 -6.03 14.25
N MET A 115 -6.90 -6.85 13.92
CA MET A 115 -6.35 -6.94 12.55
C MET A 115 -7.34 -7.56 11.55
N ALA A 116 -8.11 -8.57 11.97
CA ALA A 116 -9.14 -9.19 11.14
C ALA A 116 -10.30 -8.23 10.84
N ALA A 117 -10.72 -7.43 11.82
CA ALA A 117 -11.76 -6.42 11.63
C ALA A 117 -11.33 -5.37 10.60
N LEU A 118 -10.12 -4.80 10.74
CA LEU A 118 -9.56 -3.81 9.80
C LEU A 118 -9.34 -4.39 8.40
N GLY A 119 -8.89 -5.64 8.30
CA GLY A 119 -8.72 -6.32 7.02
C GLY A 119 -10.05 -6.54 6.29
N ALA A 120 -11.11 -6.93 7.00
CA ALA A 120 -12.45 -7.10 6.44
C ALA A 120 -13.05 -5.77 5.97
N THR A 121 -12.82 -4.67 6.71
CA THR A 121 -13.30 -3.34 6.30
C THR A 121 -12.59 -2.87 5.03
N LEU A 122 -11.26 -3.01 4.96
CA LEU A 122 -10.49 -2.63 3.78
C LEU A 122 -10.89 -3.45 2.55
N LEU A 123 -11.08 -4.76 2.72
CA LEU A 123 -11.54 -5.66 1.66
C LEU A 123 -12.92 -5.24 1.11
N LEU A 124 -13.86 -4.89 1.98
CA LEU A 124 -15.18 -4.40 1.57
C LEU A 124 -15.10 -3.08 0.81
N THR A 125 -14.22 -2.14 1.22
CA THR A 125 -14.04 -0.88 0.48
C THR A 125 -13.45 -1.10 -0.90
N VAL A 126 -12.46 -1.99 -1.03
CA VAL A 126 -11.87 -2.32 -2.33
C VAL A 126 -12.90 -3.00 -3.23
N LEU A 127 -13.69 -3.94 -2.71
CA LEU A 127 -14.78 -4.59 -3.45
C LEU A 127 -15.86 -3.60 -3.89
N ALA A 128 -16.25 -2.65 -3.02
CA ALA A 128 -17.21 -1.61 -3.37
C ALA A 128 -16.67 -0.70 -4.47
N VAL A 129 -15.41 -0.24 -4.36
CA VAL A 129 -14.78 0.60 -5.40
C VAL A 129 -14.64 -0.17 -6.73
N TRP A 130 -14.36 -1.48 -6.67
CA TRP A 130 -14.29 -2.31 -7.87
C TRP A 130 -15.67 -2.50 -8.50
N ALA A 131 -16.70 -2.79 -7.71
CA ALA A 131 -18.07 -2.95 -8.18
C ALA A 131 -18.65 -1.64 -8.77
N LEU A 132 -18.36 -0.49 -8.17
CA LEU A 132 -18.75 0.82 -8.70
C LEU A 132 -17.89 1.26 -9.90
N GLY A 133 -16.62 0.81 -9.99
CA GLY A 133 -15.77 1.06 -11.15
C GLY A 133 -16.19 0.26 -12.39
N LEU A 134 -16.74 -0.94 -12.21
CA LEU A 134 -17.28 -1.77 -13.30
C LEU A 134 -18.55 -1.16 -13.93
N SER A 135 -19.35 -0.39 -13.19
CA SER A 135 -20.54 0.25 -13.77
C SER A 135 -20.21 1.46 -14.65
N ALA A 136 -18.99 2.01 -14.57
CA ALA A 136 -18.57 3.16 -15.38
C ALA A 136 -18.08 2.78 -16.79
N TRP A 137 -17.77 1.50 -17.05
CA TRP A 137 -17.40 1.00 -18.38
C TRP A 137 -18.51 0.27 -19.13
N ALA A 138 -19.66 0.05 -18.48
CA ALA A 138 -20.80 -0.63 -19.08
C ALA A 138 -21.82 0.30 -19.73
N SER A 139 -21.48 1.57 -20.00
CA SER A 139 -22.31 2.43 -20.85
C SER A 139 -22.01 2.09 -22.31
N PRO A 140 -22.87 1.33 -23.03
CA PRO A 140 -22.76 1.28 -24.47
C PRO A 140 -22.92 2.71 -25.01
N PRO A 141 -22.10 3.16 -25.97
CA PRO A 141 -22.38 4.42 -26.65
C PRO A 141 -23.77 4.27 -27.29
N ALA A 142 -24.71 5.09 -26.87
CA ALA A 142 -26.00 5.21 -27.54
C ALA A 142 -25.69 5.69 -28.96
N VAL A 143 -25.67 4.75 -29.91
CA VAL A 143 -25.50 5.06 -31.32
C VAL A 143 -26.75 5.81 -31.75
N ALA A 144 -26.67 7.14 -31.76
CA ALA A 144 -27.64 7.98 -32.41
C ALA A 144 -27.65 7.59 -33.89
N ALA A 145 -28.71 6.90 -34.32
CA ALA A 145 -28.93 6.59 -35.72
C ALA A 145 -29.03 7.91 -36.50
N PRO A 146 -28.19 8.16 -37.52
CA PRO A 146 -28.41 9.29 -38.40
C PRO A 146 -29.65 8.98 -39.25
N VAL A 147 -30.72 9.73 -39.01
CA VAL A 147 -31.85 9.83 -39.94
C VAL A 147 -31.31 10.44 -41.22
N LEU A 148 -31.17 9.63 -42.27
CA LEU A 148 -30.85 10.10 -43.61
C LEU A 148 -32.05 10.91 -44.15
N VAL A 149 -32.03 12.21 -43.93
CA VAL A 149 -32.88 13.16 -44.66
C VAL A 149 -32.26 13.34 -46.04
N PHE A 150 -32.88 12.78 -47.06
CA PHE A 150 -32.54 13.03 -48.46
C PHE A 150 -33.16 14.37 -48.90
N PRO A 151 -32.37 15.39 -49.28
CA PRO A 151 -32.89 16.49 -50.08
C PRO A 151 -32.89 16.12 -51.57
N THR A 152 -34.10 16.15 -52.11
CA THR A 152 -34.55 16.17 -53.51
C THR A 152 -33.58 16.83 -54.51
N PRO A 153 -33.32 16.24 -55.70
CA PRO A 153 -32.63 16.95 -56.77
C PRO A 153 -33.54 18.00 -57.41
N SER A 154 -33.19 19.28 -57.26
CA SER A 154 -33.84 20.38 -57.97
C SER A 154 -33.10 20.64 -59.30
N PRO A 155 -33.79 20.64 -60.46
CA PRO A 155 -33.16 20.87 -61.76
C PRO A 155 -32.92 22.37 -61.97
N SER A 156 -31.72 22.76 -62.38
CA SER A 156 -31.47 24.11 -62.90
C SER A 156 -30.81 24.01 -64.27
N ALA A 157 -31.58 24.43 -65.26
CA ALA A 157 -31.22 24.46 -66.66
C ALA A 157 -30.53 25.80 -67.03
N THR A 158 -29.63 25.72 -68.02
CA THR A 158 -29.56 26.64 -69.18
C THR A 158 -28.79 27.98 -69.11
N ALA A 159 -27.84 28.08 -70.06
CA ALA A 159 -27.31 29.25 -70.81
C ALA A 159 -26.14 30.05 -70.17
N VAL A 160 -25.09 30.56 -70.84
CA VAL A 160 -24.72 30.86 -72.26
C VAL A 160 -23.17 30.89 -72.35
N PRO A 161 -22.49 30.39 -73.41
CA PRO A 161 -21.12 30.80 -73.71
C PRO A 161 -21.08 32.02 -74.65
N SER A 162 -20.39 33.09 -74.27
CA SER A 162 -20.12 34.24 -75.16
C SER A 162 -18.63 34.27 -75.54
N PRO A 163 -18.27 34.38 -76.83
CA PRO A 163 -16.91 34.23 -77.33
C PRO A 163 -16.08 35.51 -77.23
N THR A 164 -14.76 35.39 -77.13
CA THR A 164 -13.82 36.48 -77.42
C THR A 164 -12.73 35.97 -78.37
N PRO A 165 -12.64 36.50 -79.61
CA PRO A 165 -11.53 36.24 -80.50
C PRO A 165 -10.34 37.17 -80.19
N THR A 166 -9.12 36.68 -80.32
CA THR A 166 -7.93 37.53 -80.47
C THR A 166 -6.96 36.87 -81.43
N THR A 167 -6.66 37.63 -82.47
CA THR A 167 -5.87 37.37 -83.67
C THR A 167 -4.38 37.65 -83.47
N THR A 168 -3.59 37.15 -84.44
CA THR A 168 -2.31 37.71 -84.97
C THR A 168 -1.02 37.11 -84.39
N PRO A 169 0.08 36.95 -85.17
CA PRO A 169 0.31 37.16 -86.62
C PRO A 169 0.41 35.88 -87.46
#